data_AF-F9W908-F1
#
_entry.id   AF-F9W908-F1
#
_cell.length_a   1.000
_cell.length_b   1.000
_cell.length_c   1.000
_cell.angle_alpha   90.00
_cell.angle_beta   90.00
_cell.angle_gamma   90.00
#
_symmetry.space_group_name_H-M   'P 1'
#
loop_
_entity.id
_entity.type
_entity.pdbx_description
1 polymer ?
#
loop_
_entity_poly.entity_id
_entity_poly.type
_entity_poly.pdbx_seq_one_letter_code
_entity_poly.pdbx_strand_id
1 'polypeptide(L)'
;MGPGSRFALLFLALMVCGVWTGNGLTMLFKARYCVGLKVAYARLNVRLLNVWKSVEYSLEKAVSAKQRCGKILKFLGNEDKLDVVNIGKAKRVEESYHHISAIEHRIAILEKSVHNSFNKVLDFCDNSRVIGKFSLKLMFALKIGYREANGSVLDAEALSITAQKRSAEAHEENCSSEHFWEVLDDPDDDQHLVNGSEVTVGQ
;
A
#
# COMPACT_ATOMS: atom_id res chain seq x y z
N MET A 1 -58.96 4.90 -57.66
CA MET A 1 -58.07 5.44 -56.60
C MET A 1 -57.38 4.26 -55.93
N GLY A 2 -56.11 4.00 -56.27
CA GLY A 2 -55.38 2.80 -55.83
C GLY A 2 -54.76 2.96 -54.44
N PRO A 3 -54.83 1.95 -53.55
CA PRO A 3 -54.21 1.97 -52.24
C PRO A 3 -52.71 1.60 -52.34
N GLY A 4 -51.93 2.40 -53.08
CA GLY A 4 -50.51 2.13 -53.35
C GLY A 4 -49.52 3.09 -52.70
N SER A 5 -49.92 4.30 -52.29
CA SER A 5 -48.95 5.34 -51.90
C SER A 5 -48.72 5.51 -50.39
N ARG A 6 -49.54 4.91 -49.53
CA ARG A 6 -49.41 5.06 -48.07
C ARG A 6 -48.30 4.20 -47.46
N PHE A 7 -47.95 3.08 -48.10
CA PHE A 7 -46.85 2.23 -47.65
C PHE A 7 -45.49 2.77 -48.12
N ALA A 8 -45.39 3.40 -49.29
CA ALA A 8 -44.14 3.94 -49.82
C ALA A 8 -43.54 5.06 -48.94
N LEU A 9 -44.39 5.88 -48.29
CA LEU A 9 -43.93 6.94 -47.38
C LEU A 9 -43.43 6.41 -46.02
N LEU A 10 -43.94 5.26 -45.54
CA LEU A 10 -43.44 4.63 -44.31
C LEU A 10 -42.04 4.02 -44.50
N PHE A 11 -41.75 3.47 -45.68
CA PHE A 11 -40.40 2.96 -45.99
C PHE A 11 -39.37 4.08 -46.21
N LEU A 12 -39.79 5.23 -46.77
CA LEU A 12 -38.91 6.41 -46.89
C LEU A 12 -38.61 7.06 -45.52
N ALA A 13 -39.58 7.11 -44.61
CA ALA A 13 -39.34 7.58 -43.23
C ALA A 13 -38.39 6.65 -42.45
N LEU A 14 -38.49 5.33 -42.67
CA LEU A 14 -37.56 4.36 -42.08
C LEU A 14 -36.16 4.41 -42.72
N MET A 15 -36.04 4.79 -44.00
CA MET A 15 -34.74 4.98 -44.64
C MET A 15 -34.05 6.30 -44.26
N VAL A 16 -34.79 7.39 -44.01
CA VAL A 16 -34.18 8.65 -43.54
C VAL A 16 -33.80 8.59 -42.06
N CYS A 17 -34.51 7.81 -41.24
CA CYS A 17 -34.13 7.56 -39.84
C CYS A 17 -33.17 6.34 -39.65
N GLY A 18 -32.91 5.57 -40.71
CA GLY A 18 -32.13 4.32 -40.67
C GLY A 18 -30.72 4.39 -41.23
N VAL A 19 -30.33 5.49 -41.89
CA VAL A 19 -29.02 5.64 -42.57
C VAL A 19 -28.07 6.59 -41.82
N TRP A 20 -28.29 6.77 -40.52
CA TRP A 20 -27.22 7.17 -39.59
C TRP A 20 -26.81 5.95 -38.74
N THR A 21 -26.18 5.01 -39.45
CA THR A 21 -25.25 3.97 -38.95
C THR A 21 -25.23 3.77 -37.43
N GLY A 22 -25.94 2.75 -36.93
CA GLY A 22 -25.86 2.27 -35.53
C GLY A 22 -24.45 1.88 -35.06
N ASN A 23 -23.46 1.82 -35.96
CA ASN A 23 -22.05 1.59 -35.65
C ASN A 23 -21.30 2.87 -35.20
N GLY A 24 -21.71 4.07 -35.61
CA GLY A 24 -20.99 5.31 -35.28
C GLY A 24 -21.16 5.73 -33.82
N LEU A 25 -22.41 5.70 -33.31
CA LEU A 25 -22.71 6.02 -31.92
C LEU A 25 -22.13 5.00 -30.94
N THR A 26 -22.14 3.71 -31.30
CA THR A 26 -21.58 2.63 -30.47
C THR A 26 -20.05 2.67 -30.43
N MET A 27 -19.37 2.99 -31.54
CA MET A 27 -17.92 3.24 -31.53
C MET A 27 -17.55 4.47 -30.70
N LEU A 28 -18.29 5.59 -30.81
CA LEU A 28 -18.06 6.80 -30.00
C LEU A 28 -18.27 6.54 -28.50
N PHE A 29 -19.34 5.81 -28.13
CA PHE A 29 -19.61 5.44 -26.74
C PHE A 29 -18.48 4.56 -26.17
N LYS A 30 -18.06 3.55 -26.94
CA LYS A 30 -16.98 2.65 -26.55
C LYS A 30 -15.64 3.37 -26.40
N ALA A 31 -15.30 4.26 -27.33
CA ALA A 31 -14.09 5.09 -27.25
C ALA A 31 -14.10 5.95 -25.99
N ARG A 32 -15.22 6.64 -25.71
CA ARG A 32 -15.39 7.44 -24.47
C ARG A 32 -15.27 6.58 -23.21
N TYR A 33 -15.89 5.41 -23.18
CA TYR A 33 -15.82 4.48 -22.06
C TYR A 33 -14.38 4.00 -21.80
N CYS A 34 -13.66 3.61 -22.85
CA CYS A 34 -12.27 3.21 -22.77
C CYS A 34 -11.33 4.33 -22.31
N VAL A 35 -11.50 5.54 -22.85
CA VAL A 35 -10.76 6.72 -22.38
C VAL A 35 -11.05 6.98 -20.90
N GLY A 36 -12.31 6.93 -20.49
CA GLY A 36 -12.71 7.10 -19.09
C GLY A 36 -12.06 6.08 -18.15
N LEU A 37 -12.04 4.80 -18.53
CA LEU A 37 -11.36 3.76 -17.76
C LEU A 37 -9.84 3.97 -17.71
N LYS A 38 -9.19 4.26 -18.85
CA LYS A 38 -7.74 4.51 -18.88
C LYS A 38 -7.36 5.68 -17.97
N VAL A 39 -8.14 6.77 -17.99
CA VAL A 39 -7.96 7.92 -17.09
C VAL A 39 -8.18 7.53 -15.62
N ALA A 40 -9.19 6.70 -15.32
CA ALA A 40 -9.45 6.26 -13.96
C ALA A 40 -8.31 5.40 -13.40
N TYR A 41 -7.76 4.47 -14.20
CA TYR A 41 -6.58 3.69 -13.81
C TYR A 41 -5.31 4.55 -13.70
N ALA A 42 -5.14 5.56 -14.55
CA ALA A 42 -4.03 6.51 -14.41
C ALA A 42 -4.06 7.23 -13.05
N ARG A 43 -5.25 7.58 -12.54
CA ARG A 43 -5.40 8.14 -11.19
C ARG A 43 -5.03 7.14 -10.09
N LEU A 44 -5.41 5.87 -10.25
CA LEU A 44 -5.00 4.81 -9.32
C LEU A 44 -3.47 4.65 -9.32
N ASN A 45 -2.84 4.71 -10.49
CA ASN A 45 -1.39 4.61 -10.62
C ASN A 45 -0.65 5.76 -9.92
N VAL A 46 -1.12 7.00 -10.08
CA VAL A 46 -0.55 8.16 -9.36
C VAL A 46 -0.64 7.98 -7.84
N ARG A 47 -1.76 7.44 -7.34
CA ARG A 47 -1.91 7.14 -5.91
C ARG A 47 -0.93 6.05 -5.45
N LEU A 48 -0.75 4.98 -6.24
CA LEU A 48 0.25 3.94 -5.94
C LEU A 48 1.69 4.49 -5.95
N LEU A 49 2.03 5.40 -6.85
CA LEU A 49 3.35 6.06 -6.84
C LEU A 49 3.58 6.84 -5.54
N ASN A 50 2.56 7.54 -5.04
CA ASN A 50 2.65 8.24 -3.76
C ASN A 50 2.80 7.27 -2.58
N VAL A 51 2.09 6.13 -2.61
CA VAL A 51 2.24 5.05 -1.63
C VAL A 51 3.66 4.53 -1.61
N TRP A 52 4.23 4.20 -2.77
CA TRP A 52 5.61 3.72 -2.88
C TRP A 52 6.62 4.72 -2.34
N LYS A 53 6.53 5.98 -2.76
CA LYS A 53 7.40 7.05 -2.25
C LYS A 53 7.35 7.16 -0.72
N SER A 54 6.15 7.02 -0.13
CA SER A 54 5.99 7.05 1.32
C SER A 54 6.67 5.86 2.00
N VAL A 55 6.53 4.66 1.44
CA VAL A 55 7.07 3.44 2.05
C VAL A 55 8.58 3.37 1.91
N GLU A 56 9.12 3.76 0.76
CA GLU A 56 10.57 3.91 0.54
C GLU A 56 11.17 4.86 1.59
N TYR A 57 10.58 6.04 1.76
CA TYR A 57 11.02 6.99 2.78
C TYR A 57 10.97 6.42 4.21
N SER A 58 9.88 5.71 4.55
CA SER A 58 9.76 5.03 5.85
C SER A 58 10.81 3.94 6.05
N LEU A 59 11.11 3.17 5.01
CA LEU A 59 12.13 2.13 5.04
C LEU A 59 13.52 2.72 5.21
N GLU A 60 13.87 3.77 4.45
CA GLU A 60 15.14 4.51 4.60
C GLU A 60 15.32 5.05 6.02
N LYS A 61 14.25 5.62 6.60
CA LYS A 61 14.27 6.13 7.98
C LYS A 61 14.51 5.00 8.99
N ALA A 62 13.86 3.85 8.83
CA ALA A 62 14.07 2.68 9.69
C ALA A 62 15.48 2.09 9.55
N VAL A 63 16.01 2.02 8.32
CA VAL A 63 17.40 1.60 8.05
C VAL A 63 18.40 2.53 8.75
N SER A 64 18.18 3.84 8.67
CA SER A 64 19.03 4.83 9.35
C SER A 64 19.02 4.65 10.88
N ALA A 65 17.84 4.44 11.48
CA ALA A 65 17.72 4.15 12.91
C ALA A 65 18.45 2.85 13.30
N LYS A 66 18.25 1.78 12.51
CA LYS A 66 18.93 0.49 12.71
C LYS A 66 20.45 0.64 12.66
N GLN A 67 20.97 1.36 11.68
CA GLN A 67 22.41 1.63 11.55
C GLN A 67 22.95 2.43 12.75
N ARG A 68 22.21 3.41 13.24
CA ARG A 68 22.59 4.19 14.43
C ARG A 68 22.67 3.30 15.67
N CYS A 69 21.62 2.53 15.95
CA CYS A 69 21.60 1.59 17.07
C CYS A 69 22.71 0.53 16.97
N GLY A 70 22.95 -0.02 15.77
CA GLY A 70 24.04 -0.97 15.56
C GLY A 70 25.43 -0.38 15.79
N LYS A 71 25.66 0.91 15.50
CA LYS A 71 26.93 1.59 15.80
C LYS A 71 27.13 1.79 17.30
N ILE A 72 26.10 2.21 18.02
CA ILE A 72 26.14 2.40 19.48
C ILE A 72 26.42 1.08 20.20
N LEU A 73 25.71 0.00 19.84
CA LEU A 73 25.94 -1.31 20.44
C LEU A 73 27.35 -1.85 20.18
N LYS A 74 27.90 -1.63 18.98
CA LYS A 74 29.30 -2.00 18.69
C LYS A 74 30.29 -1.19 19.52
N PHE A 75 30.03 0.11 19.69
CA PHE A 75 30.88 0.98 20.49
C PHE A 75 30.88 0.54 21.97
N LEU A 76 29.71 0.32 22.56
CA LEU A 76 29.59 -0.14 23.95
C LEU A 76 30.17 -1.54 24.17
N GLY A 77 29.97 -2.44 23.20
CA GLY A 77 30.57 -3.78 23.23
C GLY A 77 32.10 -3.76 23.15
N ASN A 78 32.71 -2.78 22.46
CA ASN A 78 34.17 -2.60 22.46
C ASN A 78 34.70 -2.02 23.78
N GLU A 79 33.84 -1.37 24.57
CA GLU A 79 34.18 -0.84 25.90
C GLU A 79 33.87 -1.85 27.03
N ASP A 80 33.52 -3.10 26.70
CA ASP A 80 33.03 -4.13 27.65
C ASP A 80 31.82 -3.66 28.50
N LYS A 81 31.05 -2.70 27.99
CA LYS A 81 29.84 -2.18 28.65
C LYS A 81 28.60 -2.90 28.11
N LEU A 82 27.93 -3.64 28.98
CA LEU A 82 26.62 -4.21 28.66
C LEU A 82 25.54 -3.14 28.90
N ASP A 83 24.88 -2.72 27.81
CA ASP A 83 23.77 -1.76 27.88
C ASP A 83 22.47 -2.42 27.44
N VAL A 84 21.75 -2.97 28.43
CA VAL A 84 20.50 -3.71 28.23
C VAL A 84 19.42 -2.81 27.61
N VAL A 85 19.42 -1.51 27.93
CA VAL A 85 18.45 -0.53 27.41
C VAL A 85 18.66 -0.35 25.91
N ASN A 86 19.89 -0.10 25.48
CA ASN A 86 20.21 0.05 24.06
C ASN A 86 20.02 -1.26 23.27
N ILE A 87 20.24 -2.43 23.89
CA ILE A 87 19.93 -3.73 23.28
C ILE A 87 18.42 -3.85 23.03
N GLY A 88 17.60 -3.49 24.03
CA GLY A 88 16.14 -3.47 23.92
C GLY A 88 15.65 -2.51 22.83
N LYS A 89 16.19 -1.28 22.79
CA LYS A 89 15.90 -0.28 21.75
C LYS A 89 16.26 -0.79 20.35
N ALA A 90 17.45 -1.35 20.18
CA ALA A 90 17.89 -1.90 18.90
C ALA A 90 16.99 -3.04 18.41
N LYS A 91 16.51 -3.89 19.32
CA LYS A 91 15.54 -4.95 18.98
C LYS A 91 14.22 -4.37 18.48
N ARG A 92 13.66 -3.35 19.14
CA ARG A 92 12.42 -2.68 18.69
C ARG A 92 12.57 -1.98 17.34
N VAL A 93 13.73 -1.39 17.08
CA VAL A 93 14.08 -0.82 15.77
C VAL A 93 14.16 -1.91 14.69
N GLU A 94 14.76 -3.06 15.00
CA GLU A 94 14.82 -4.21 14.09
C GLU A 94 13.42 -4.76 13.76
N GLU A 95 12.56 -4.91 14.77
CA GLU A 95 11.16 -5.34 14.59
C GLU A 95 10.39 -4.37 13.69
N SER A 96 10.55 -3.06 13.90
CA SER A 96 9.95 -2.03 13.06
C SER A 96 10.44 -2.10 11.62
N TYR A 97 11.74 -2.30 11.40
CA TYR A 97 12.32 -2.49 10.06
C TYR A 97 11.70 -3.71 9.34
N HIS A 98 11.63 -4.86 10.01
CA HIS A 98 11.03 -6.06 9.43
C HIS A 98 9.55 -5.88 9.11
N HIS A 99 8.79 -5.19 9.96
CA HIS A 99 7.39 -4.87 9.70
C HIS A 99 7.23 -3.98 8.46
N ILE A 100 8.08 -2.96 8.29
CA ILE A 100 8.03 -2.08 7.10
C ILE A 100 8.39 -2.87 5.83
N SER A 101 9.41 -3.74 5.88
CA SER A 101 9.77 -4.59 4.74
C SER A 101 8.66 -5.59 4.38
N ALA A 102 7.95 -6.14 5.37
CA ALA A 102 6.77 -6.97 5.10
C ALA A 102 5.62 -6.17 4.46
N ILE A 103 5.44 -4.90 4.85
CA ILE A 103 4.47 -3.99 4.23
C ILE A 103 4.82 -3.74 2.76
N GLU A 104 6.09 -3.47 2.46
CA GLU A 104 6.61 -3.27 1.10
C GLU A 104 6.23 -4.46 0.18
N HIS A 105 6.48 -5.69 0.63
CA HIS A 105 6.12 -6.89 -0.10
C HIS A 105 4.61 -7.01 -0.35
N ARG A 106 3.77 -6.65 0.63
CA ARG A 106 2.31 -6.66 0.47
C ARG A 106 1.84 -5.62 -0.55
N ILE A 107 2.46 -4.45 -0.57
CA ILE A 107 2.14 -3.39 -1.55
C ILE A 107 2.49 -3.83 -2.96
N ALA A 108 3.63 -4.50 -3.16
CA ALA A 108 4.00 -5.06 -4.47
C ALA A 108 2.96 -6.07 -5.00
N ILE A 109 2.37 -6.90 -4.13
CA ILE A 109 1.29 -7.81 -4.50
C ILE A 109 0.03 -7.05 -4.92
N LEU A 110 -0.35 -6.01 -4.17
CA LEU A 110 -1.52 -5.17 -4.46
C LEU A 110 -1.34 -4.41 -5.78
N GLU A 111 -0.17 -3.84 -6.03
CA GLU A 111 0.18 -3.19 -7.29
C GLU A 111 0.05 -4.16 -8.47
N LYS A 112 0.58 -5.38 -8.33
CA LYS A 112 0.45 -6.41 -9.38
C LYS A 112 -1.01 -6.72 -9.68
N SER A 113 -1.87 -6.76 -8.67
CA SER A 113 -3.32 -6.93 -8.85
C SER A 113 -3.95 -5.77 -9.64
N VAL A 114 -3.60 -4.53 -9.30
CA VAL A 114 -4.05 -3.32 -10.03
C VAL A 114 -3.58 -3.34 -11.48
N HIS A 115 -2.31 -3.68 -11.70
CA HIS A 115 -1.72 -3.76 -13.04
C HIS A 115 -2.39 -4.86 -13.90
N ASN A 116 -2.66 -6.03 -13.32
CA ASN A 116 -3.40 -7.08 -14.01
C ASN A 116 -4.81 -6.63 -14.41
N SER A 117 -5.50 -5.90 -13.54
CA SER A 117 -6.83 -5.33 -13.86
C SER A 117 -6.75 -4.26 -14.94
N PHE A 118 -5.70 -3.45 -14.95
CA PHE A 118 -5.44 -2.48 -16.01
C PHE A 118 -5.15 -3.15 -17.36
N ASN A 119 -4.37 -4.23 -17.38
CA ASN A 119 -4.07 -4.98 -18.61
C ASN A 119 -5.34 -5.56 -19.24
N LYS A 120 -6.28 -6.05 -18.44
CA LYS A 120 -7.62 -6.47 -18.94
C LYS A 120 -8.38 -5.32 -19.61
N VAL A 121 -8.22 -4.09 -19.12
CA VAL A 121 -8.79 -2.89 -19.76
C VAL A 121 -8.08 -2.57 -21.06
N LEU A 122 -6.75 -2.66 -21.10
CA LEU A 122 -5.98 -2.47 -22.34
C LEU A 122 -6.40 -3.49 -23.40
N ASP A 123 -6.43 -4.77 -23.05
CA ASP A 123 -6.87 -5.86 -23.94
C ASP A 123 -8.28 -5.60 -24.47
N PHE A 124 -9.20 -5.17 -23.60
CA PHE A 124 -10.56 -4.85 -24.01
C PHE A 124 -10.62 -3.65 -24.96
N CYS A 125 -9.84 -2.60 -24.67
CA CYS A 125 -9.90 -1.34 -25.40
C CYS A 125 -9.11 -1.34 -26.71
N ASP A 126 -8.07 -2.17 -26.81
CA ASP A 126 -7.16 -2.21 -27.96
C ASP A 126 -7.59 -3.30 -28.98
N ASN A 127 -8.08 -4.48 -28.54
CA ASN A 127 -8.71 -5.49 -29.42
C ASN A 127 -10.06 -5.03 -30.00
N SER A 128 -10.50 -3.87 -29.56
CA SER A 128 -11.83 -3.32 -29.75
C SER A 128 -12.04 -2.66 -31.12
N ARG A 129 -10.96 -2.48 -31.89
CA ARG A 129 -10.98 -2.05 -33.30
C ARG A 129 -11.57 -3.11 -34.24
N VAL A 130 -11.55 -4.39 -33.85
CA VAL A 130 -12.07 -5.52 -34.64
C VAL A 130 -13.46 -5.91 -34.13
N ILE A 131 -14.51 -5.24 -34.62
CA ILE A 131 -15.93 -5.70 -34.70
C ILE A 131 -16.45 -6.49 -33.44
N GLY A 132 -15.98 -6.15 -32.24
CA GLY A 132 -16.34 -6.85 -31.02
C GLY A 132 -17.60 -6.25 -30.41
N LYS A 133 -18.68 -7.05 -30.31
CA LYS A 133 -19.93 -6.66 -29.63
C LYS A 133 -19.62 -6.13 -28.24
N PHE A 134 -19.89 -4.84 -28.04
CA PHE A 134 -19.80 -4.16 -26.76
C PHE A 134 -20.90 -4.70 -25.83
N SER A 135 -20.58 -5.77 -25.09
CA SER A 135 -21.53 -6.47 -24.23
C SER A 135 -21.61 -5.81 -22.86
N LEU A 136 -22.85 -5.61 -22.36
CA LEU A 136 -23.12 -5.19 -20.98
C LEU A 136 -22.37 -6.05 -19.96
N LYS A 137 -22.31 -7.37 -20.17
CA LYS A 137 -21.62 -8.30 -19.27
C LYS A 137 -20.13 -7.94 -19.11
N LEU A 138 -19.49 -7.54 -20.21
CA LEU A 138 -18.08 -7.18 -20.22
C LEU A 138 -17.82 -5.83 -19.55
N MET A 139 -18.70 -4.83 -19.78
CA MET A 139 -18.66 -3.57 -19.03
C MET A 139 -18.82 -3.78 -17.52
N PHE A 140 -19.74 -4.66 -17.10
CA PHE A 140 -19.90 -5.00 -15.69
C PHE A 140 -18.63 -5.65 -15.13
N ALA A 141 -18.01 -6.58 -15.86
CA ALA A 141 -16.76 -7.20 -15.45
C ALA A 141 -15.62 -6.17 -15.27
N LEU A 142 -15.45 -5.23 -16.22
CA LEU A 142 -14.43 -4.18 -16.12
C LEU A 142 -14.73 -3.19 -14.98
N LYS A 143 -16.00 -2.89 -14.72
CA LYS A 143 -16.41 -2.06 -13.58
C LYS A 143 -16.10 -2.74 -12.25
N ILE A 144 -16.34 -4.05 -12.14
CA ILE A 144 -15.99 -4.84 -10.96
C ILE A 144 -14.47 -4.84 -10.78
N GLY A 145 -13.71 -5.13 -11.84
CA GLY A 145 -12.24 -5.10 -11.79
C GLY A 145 -11.67 -3.73 -11.39
N TYR A 146 -12.27 -2.63 -11.86
CA TYR A 146 -11.90 -1.29 -11.40
C TYR A 146 -12.18 -1.08 -9.90
N ARG A 147 -13.33 -1.57 -9.41
CA ARG A 147 -13.67 -1.46 -7.98
C ARG A 147 -12.69 -2.26 -7.11
N GLU A 148 -12.32 -3.46 -7.54
CA GLU A 148 -11.31 -4.30 -6.89
C GLU A 148 -9.94 -3.61 -6.90
N ALA A 149 -9.51 -3.08 -8.04
CA ALA A 149 -8.25 -2.33 -8.16
C ALA A 149 -8.24 -1.10 -7.23
N ASN A 150 -9.33 -0.33 -7.19
CA ASN A 150 -9.44 0.79 -6.25
C ASN A 150 -9.40 0.34 -4.79
N GLY A 151 -9.99 -0.82 -4.45
CA GLY A 151 -9.86 -1.43 -3.13
C GLY A 151 -8.41 -1.75 -2.79
N SER A 152 -7.67 -2.38 -3.71
CA SER A 152 -6.24 -2.67 -3.53
C SER A 152 -5.40 -1.41 -3.33
N VAL A 153 -5.72 -0.30 -4.01
CA VAL A 153 -5.03 0.99 -3.77
C VAL A 153 -5.34 1.54 -2.39
N LEU A 154 -6.59 1.46 -1.92
CA LEU A 154 -6.96 1.90 -0.56
C LEU A 154 -6.25 1.08 0.52
N ASP A 155 -6.15 -0.24 0.33
CA ASP A 155 -5.40 -1.12 1.23
C ASP A 155 -3.91 -0.76 1.24
N ALA A 156 -3.33 -0.45 0.07
CA ALA A 156 -1.94 -0.02 -0.04
C ALA A 156 -1.69 1.33 0.65
N GLU A 157 -2.63 2.28 0.56
CA GLU A 157 -2.59 3.55 1.29
C GLU A 157 -2.62 3.32 2.82
N ALA A 158 -3.50 2.46 3.32
CA ALA A 158 -3.56 2.13 4.75
C ALA A 158 -2.25 1.48 5.24
N LEU A 159 -1.67 0.59 4.43
CA LEU A 159 -0.37 -0.01 4.70
C LEU A 159 0.75 1.04 4.73
N SER A 160 0.74 2.03 3.83
CA SER A 160 1.71 3.13 3.82
C SER A 160 1.67 3.97 5.10
N ILE A 161 0.47 4.27 5.62
CA ILE A 161 0.30 4.97 6.89
C ILE A 161 0.86 4.13 8.05
N THR A 162 0.67 2.81 8.00
CA THR A 162 1.24 1.91 9.01
C THR A 162 2.76 1.92 8.94
N ALA A 163 3.36 1.89 7.75
CA ALA A 163 4.82 1.99 7.58
C ALA A 163 5.36 3.33 8.12
N GLN A 164 4.67 4.44 7.86
CA GLN A 164 5.01 5.74 8.44
C GLN A 164 5.03 5.69 9.96
N LYS A 165 3.99 5.16 10.59
CA LYS A 165 3.92 5.01 12.05
C LYS A 165 5.08 4.19 12.59
N ARG A 166 5.35 3.01 12.01
CA ARG A 166 6.49 2.15 12.43
C ARG A 166 7.84 2.84 12.25
N SER A 167 8.02 3.61 11.19
CA SER A 167 9.26 4.37 10.97
C SER A 167 9.43 5.53 11.94
N ALA A 168 8.34 6.08 12.48
CA ALA A 168 8.38 7.08 13.56
C ALA A 168 8.75 6.41 14.89
N GLU A 169 8.08 5.31 15.25
CA GLU A 169 8.41 4.50 16.44
C GLU A 169 9.89 4.11 16.45
N ALA A 170 10.41 3.55 15.35
CA ALA A 170 11.83 3.20 15.22
C ALA A 170 12.79 4.39 15.40
N HIS A 171 12.36 5.59 15.03
CA HIS A 171 13.19 6.78 15.15
C HIS A 171 13.18 7.37 16.57
N GLU A 172 12.06 7.22 17.27
CA GLU A 172 11.90 7.66 18.67
C GLU A 172 12.74 6.83 19.64
N GLU A 173 13.00 5.55 19.33
CA GLU A 173 13.84 4.67 20.15
C GLU A 173 15.27 5.21 20.39
N ASN A 174 15.75 6.11 19.53
CA ASN A 174 17.02 6.85 19.62
C ASN A 174 18.08 6.22 20.53
N CYS A 175 18.79 5.20 20.04
CA CYS A 175 19.92 4.62 20.76
C CYS A 175 21.03 5.67 20.94
N SER A 176 21.51 5.84 22.17
CA SER A 176 22.51 6.85 22.56
C SER A 176 23.49 6.28 23.58
N SER A 177 24.68 6.88 23.71
CA SER A 177 25.67 6.46 24.71
C SER A 177 25.37 6.94 26.14
N GLU A 178 24.30 7.72 26.34
CA GLU A 178 23.99 8.37 27.63
C GLU A 178 23.25 7.45 28.61
N HIS A 179 22.64 6.37 28.11
CA HIS A 179 21.80 5.45 28.91
C HIS A 179 22.59 4.48 29.80
N PHE A 180 23.91 4.57 29.86
CA PHE A 180 24.72 3.76 30.79
C PHE A 180 24.30 3.96 32.26
N TRP A 181 23.88 5.17 32.63
CA TRP A 181 23.52 5.51 34.00
C TRP A 181 22.07 5.20 34.37
N GLU A 182 21.16 5.04 33.40
CA GLU A 182 19.72 4.79 33.66
C GLU A 182 19.43 3.39 34.22
N VAL A 183 20.41 2.46 34.17
CA VAL A 183 20.28 1.11 34.75
C VAL A 183 20.67 1.09 36.24
N LEU A 184 21.34 2.13 36.75
CA LEU A 184 21.73 2.22 38.16
C LEU A 184 20.70 2.93 39.04
N ASP A 185 19.67 3.52 38.43
CA ASP A 185 18.55 4.17 39.12
C ASP A 185 17.30 3.26 39.18
N ASP A 186 17.48 1.94 39.34
CA ASP A 186 16.37 1.04 39.71
C ASP A 186 16.20 1.11 41.25
N PRO A 187 15.17 1.76 41.80
CA PRO A 187 15.00 1.96 43.24
C PRO A 187 14.56 0.69 44.00
N ASP A 188 14.51 -0.47 43.34
CA ASP A 188 13.94 -1.70 43.89
C ASP A 188 14.97 -2.63 44.59
N ASP A 189 16.26 -2.27 44.64
CA ASP A 189 17.30 -3.09 45.30
C ASP A 189 17.57 -2.79 46.80
N ASP A 190 16.73 -1.97 47.45
CA ASP A 190 16.86 -1.60 48.87
C ASP A 190 15.91 -2.36 49.83
N GLN A 191 15.29 -3.48 49.44
CA GLN A 191 14.35 -4.23 50.32
C GLN A 191 14.77 -5.61 50.81
N HIS A 192 16.01 -6.05 50.61
CA HIS A 192 16.44 -7.37 51.11
C HIS A 192 17.74 -7.40 51.92
N LEU A 193 17.93 -6.46 52.86
CA LEU A 193 18.93 -6.62 53.92
C LEU A 193 18.45 -6.09 55.28
N VAL A 194 17.47 -6.78 55.90
CA VAL A 194 17.25 -6.66 57.34
C VAL A 194 17.10 -8.04 57.98
N ASN A 195 18.12 -8.35 58.79
CA ASN A 195 18.19 -9.28 59.92
C ASN A 195 18.32 -10.78 59.67
N GLY A 196 19.58 -11.20 59.55
CA GLY A 196 20.06 -12.50 60.00
C GLY A 196 21.29 -12.34 60.89
N SER A 197 21.22 -12.89 62.10
CA SER A 197 22.33 -13.41 62.91
C SER A 197 23.00 -12.49 63.93
N GLU A 198 22.45 -12.48 65.15
CA GLU A 198 23.26 -12.35 66.36
C GLU A 198 23.79 -13.75 66.74
N VAL A 199 25.09 -13.96 66.49
CA VAL A 199 25.87 -15.10 66.97
C VAL A 199 26.69 -14.60 68.13
N THR A 200 26.45 -15.13 69.33
CA THR A 200 27.40 -15.03 70.46
C THR A 200 28.03 -16.40 70.70
N VAL A 201 29.35 -16.43 70.66
CA VAL A 201 30.21 -17.59 70.93
C VAL A 201 30.91 -17.37 72.27
N GLY A 202 30.70 -18.30 73.20
CA GLY A 202 31.71 -18.87 74.11
C GLY A 202 32.20 -18.07 75.32
N GLN A 203 31.87 -18.53 76.53
CA GLN A 203 32.74 -19.36 77.39
C GLN A 203 31.98 -19.80 78.66
#